data_AF-A0A1S1MMD0-F1
#
_entry.id   AF-A0A1S1MMD0-F1
#
_cell.length_a   1.000
_cell.length_b   1.000
_cell.length_c   1.000
_cell.angle_alpha   90.00
_cell.angle_beta   90.00
_cell.angle_gamma   90.00
#
_symmetry.space_group_name_H-M   'P 1'
#
loop_
_entity.id
_entity.type
_entity.pdbx_description
1 polymer ?
#
loop_
_entity_poly.entity_id
_entity_poly.type
_entity_poly.pdbx_seq_one_letter_code
_entity_poly.pdbx_strand_id
1 'polypeptide(L)'
;MHFYETFLSQYNPRLRELRGVYYTPSAVVGFIIDSIDLILKKDFKQSGLKSALDSESITLLDFATGTGTFLFEAFKRALQNIPKNSPKYNPKALLNRFFGFEFLIAPYIISHLRISQAFSEANEFNAPLKDNERIGVYLTNTLQYLHLQTYKKDQASVFDTFKSELEKEFEKAQETKEKEILIITGNPPYNGSSINAYDYTFTKNGKAQKLSKIQAHYFYCGLDESKNPIHINEKNPKWLQDDYVKFIRFAESKIQEQDSGIIAIITNHSFLDNPTFRGMRWHLLNSFDKAYFLDLHGNVKKKEKAPDGSKDENVFDIQQGVAISVFIKLDSKHKAKPAKIFSDKEPQIEWQSYANEPKCEVYHYDLFGKRKDKYAFLQDQSLESITWQKINPKPPFYLFIPQNENLKAEYDKGWSVKDIFRISGVGICSKRDHIVFQNSKEKLKELLQDFITQSKRIYQNKMGYRNRFWRLEIRMGNKCSQRKSR
;
A
#
# COMPACT_ATOMS: atom_id res chain seq x y z
N MET A 1 -21.02 -4.15 17.52
CA MET A 1 -19.71 -3.93 16.83
C MET A 1 -18.93 -2.68 17.30
N HIS A 2 -19.52 -1.66 17.93
CA HIS A 2 -18.79 -0.46 18.40
C HIS A 2 -17.87 -0.65 19.62
N PHE A 3 -17.89 -1.82 20.27
CA PHE A 3 -17.10 -2.07 21.46
C PHE A 3 -15.59 -2.03 21.18
N TYR A 4 -15.11 -2.65 20.11
CA TYR A 4 -13.67 -2.65 19.80
C TYR A 4 -13.16 -1.31 19.27
N GLU A 5 -13.99 -0.57 18.55
CA GLU A 5 -13.70 0.80 18.08
C GLU A 5 -13.47 1.73 19.26
N THR A 6 -14.40 1.73 20.21
CA THR A 6 -14.29 2.48 21.47
C THR A 6 -13.11 1.95 22.28
N PHE A 7 -12.96 0.64 22.38
CA PHE A 7 -11.88 0.03 23.15
C PHE A 7 -10.49 0.37 22.60
N LEU A 8 -10.18 0.18 21.32
CA LEU A 8 -8.85 0.49 20.77
C LEU A 8 -8.55 2.00 20.75
N SER A 9 -9.54 2.82 20.39
CA SER A 9 -9.38 4.28 20.37
C SER A 9 -9.11 4.84 21.77
N GLN A 10 -9.67 4.21 22.82
CA GLN A 10 -9.40 4.54 24.22
C GLN A 10 -8.15 3.84 24.78
N TYR A 11 -7.89 2.59 24.38
CA TYR A 11 -6.85 1.74 24.96
C TYR A 11 -5.44 2.12 24.46
N ASN A 12 -5.26 2.36 23.16
CA ASN A 12 -3.95 2.78 22.63
C ASN A 12 -4.02 3.49 21.26
N PRO A 13 -4.51 4.74 21.20
CA PRO A 13 -4.54 5.52 19.96
C PRO A 13 -3.16 5.70 19.31
N ARG A 14 -2.09 5.70 20.12
CA ARG A 14 -0.70 5.77 19.63
C ARG A 14 -0.28 4.51 18.88
N LEU A 15 -0.68 3.31 19.33
CA LEU A 15 -0.40 2.05 18.64
C LEU A 15 -1.16 1.98 17.31
N ARG A 16 -2.40 2.49 17.26
CA ARG A 16 -3.20 2.62 16.03
C ARG A 16 -2.47 3.49 14.99
N GLU A 17 -2.01 4.66 15.39
CA GLU A 17 -1.27 5.58 14.51
C GLU A 17 0.10 5.00 14.08
N LEU A 18 0.86 4.41 15.02
CA LEU A 18 2.15 3.78 14.73
C LEU A 18 2.06 2.62 13.74
N ARG A 19 0.93 1.89 13.74
CA ARG A 19 0.70 0.75 12.85
C ARG A 19 -0.07 1.12 11.59
N GLY A 20 -0.63 2.33 11.51
CA GLY A 20 -1.36 2.81 10.34
C GLY A 20 -2.60 1.98 9.98
N VAL A 21 -3.22 1.31 10.96
CA VAL A 21 -4.38 0.44 10.76
C VAL A 21 -5.66 1.22 11.09
N TYR A 22 -6.53 1.38 10.11
CA TYR A 22 -7.79 2.11 10.22
C TYR A 22 -8.96 1.20 9.86
N TYR A 23 -10.07 1.32 10.58
CA TYR A 23 -11.30 0.63 10.19
C TYR A 23 -11.80 1.18 8.86
N THR A 24 -12.11 0.28 7.92
CA THR A 24 -12.59 0.66 6.59
C THR A 24 -14.11 0.88 6.62
N PRO A 25 -14.60 2.08 6.24
CA PRO A 25 -16.03 2.35 6.18
C PRO A 25 -16.77 1.35 5.28
N SER A 26 -17.98 0.95 5.68
CA SER A 26 -18.78 -0.04 4.93
C SER A 26 -19.07 0.39 3.49
N ALA A 27 -19.28 1.68 3.23
CA ALA A 27 -19.48 2.21 1.88
C ALA A 27 -18.26 1.95 0.97
N VAL A 28 -17.05 2.12 1.50
CA VAL A 28 -15.80 1.84 0.78
C VAL A 28 -15.64 0.34 0.52
N VAL A 29 -15.86 -0.49 1.55
CA VAL A 29 -15.73 -1.95 1.43
C VAL A 29 -16.75 -2.50 0.44
N GLY A 30 -18.02 -2.08 0.56
CA GLY A 30 -19.10 -2.46 -0.33
C GLY A 30 -18.76 -2.12 -1.78
N PHE A 31 -18.38 -0.88 -2.07
CA PHE A 31 -17.98 -0.48 -3.42
C PHE A 31 -16.87 -1.36 -4.00
N ILE A 32 -15.83 -1.68 -3.23
CA ILE A 32 -14.72 -2.53 -3.68
C ILE A 32 -15.18 -3.98 -3.96
N ILE A 33 -15.97 -4.57 -3.06
CA ILE A 33 -16.49 -5.94 -3.25
C ILE A 33 -17.45 -6.01 -4.43
N ASP A 34 -18.28 -4.99 -4.62
CA ASP A 34 -19.21 -4.87 -5.74
C ASP A 34 -18.45 -4.70 -7.06
N SER A 35 -17.36 -3.94 -7.03
CA SER A 35 -16.44 -3.80 -8.16
C SER A 35 -15.82 -5.14 -8.56
N ILE A 36 -15.34 -5.94 -7.60
CA ILE A 36 -14.80 -7.28 -7.85
C ILE A 36 -15.89 -8.18 -8.47
N ASP A 37 -17.08 -8.21 -7.87
CA ASP A 37 -18.20 -9.02 -8.35
C ASP A 37 -18.61 -8.65 -9.79
N LEU A 38 -18.61 -7.35 -10.11
CA LEU A 38 -18.90 -6.83 -11.43
C LEU A 38 -17.84 -7.23 -12.48
N ILE A 39 -16.56 -7.09 -12.14
CA ILE A 39 -15.44 -7.47 -13.01
C ILE A 39 -15.46 -8.97 -13.30
N LEU A 40 -15.73 -9.80 -12.28
CA LEU A 40 -15.88 -11.24 -12.46
C LEU A 40 -17.00 -11.55 -13.49
N LYS A 41 -18.13 -10.84 -13.41
CA LYS A 41 -19.23 -11.00 -14.36
C LYS A 41 -18.86 -10.56 -15.78
N LYS A 42 -18.30 -9.36 -15.92
CA LYS A 42 -18.13 -8.71 -17.22
C LYS A 42 -16.85 -9.10 -17.93
N ASP A 43 -15.72 -9.07 -17.24
CA ASP A 43 -14.41 -9.28 -17.84
C ASP A 43 -14.00 -10.76 -17.79
N PHE A 44 -14.28 -11.46 -16.69
CA PHE A 44 -13.93 -12.89 -16.52
C PHE A 44 -15.04 -13.86 -16.96
N LYS A 45 -16.21 -13.35 -17.37
CA LYS A 45 -17.37 -14.14 -17.82
C LYS A 45 -17.86 -15.18 -16.80
N GLN A 46 -17.70 -14.87 -15.52
CA GLN A 46 -18.19 -15.67 -14.39
C GLN A 46 -19.57 -15.18 -13.92
N SER A 47 -20.15 -15.82 -12.90
CA SER A 47 -21.40 -15.37 -12.29
C SER A 47 -21.18 -14.42 -11.10
N GLY A 48 -20.03 -13.75 -11.04
CA GLY A 48 -19.61 -12.93 -9.91
C GLY A 48 -18.95 -13.76 -8.81
N LEU A 49 -18.93 -13.23 -7.58
CA LEU A 49 -18.35 -13.93 -6.42
C LEU A 49 -19.10 -15.23 -6.09
N LYS A 50 -20.37 -15.35 -6.50
CA LYS A 50 -21.14 -16.59 -6.34
C LYS A 50 -20.46 -17.81 -7.01
N SER A 51 -19.68 -17.59 -8.07
CA SER A 51 -18.95 -18.66 -8.75
C SER A 51 -17.95 -19.38 -7.82
N ALA A 52 -17.54 -18.76 -6.70
CA ALA A 52 -16.68 -19.40 -5.70
C ALA A 52 -17.34 -20.59 -4.98
N LEU A 53 -18.67 -20.70 -5.02
CA LEU A 53 -19.40 -21.85 -4.46
C LEU A 53 -19.22 -23.11 -5.33
N ASP A 54 -19.07 -22.93 -6.64
CA ASP A 54 -19.04 -24.01 -7.63
C ASP A 54 -17.64 -24.25 -8.22
N SER A 55 -16.72 -23.29 -8.09
CA SER A 55 -15.41 -23.30 -8.74
C SER A 55 -14.27 -23.02 -7.76
N GLU A 56 -13.27 -23.90 -7.75
CA GLU A 56 -12.07 -23.72 -6.92
C GLU A 56 -11.13 -22.63 -7.42
N SER A 57 -11.30 -22.16 -8.66
CA SER A 57 -10.45 -21.11 -9.24
C SER A 57 -10.81 -19.70 -8.77
N ILE A 58 -11.99 -19.49 -8.18
CA ILE A 58 -12.39 -18.20 -7.62
C ILE A 58 -11.96 -18.15 -6.15
N THR A 59 -10.71 -17.74 -5.95
CA THR A 59 -10.10 -17.54 -4.64
C THR A 59 -9.91 -16.05 -4.34
N LEU A 60 -10.07 -15.69 -3.06
CA LEU A 60 -9.93 -14.31 -2.59
C LEU A 60 -8.99 -14.27 -1.38
N LEU A 61 -8.07 -13.31 -1.37
CA LEU A 61 -7.23 -12.99 -0.23
C LEU A 61 -7.45 -11.55 0.20
N ASP A 62 -7.92 -11.36 1.44
CA ASP A 62 -7.78 -10.10 2.15
C ASP A 62 -6.40 -10.06 2.83
N PHE A 63 -5.44 -9.47 2.15
CA PHE A 63 -4.04 -9.48 2.57
C PHE A 63 -3.74 -8.61 3.81
N ALA A 64 -4.73 -7.88 4.33
CA ALA A 64 -4.66 -6.98 5.48
C ALA A 64 -6.02 -6.97 6.19
N THR A 65 -6.37 -8.13 6.75
CA THR A 65 -7.75 -8.48 7.13
C THR A 65 -8.36 -7.58 8.19
N GLY A 66 -7.55 -7.06 9.13
CA GLY A 66 -8.05 -6.32 10.26
C GLY A 66 -9.13 -7.11 10.99
N THR A 67 -10.28 -6.50 11.19
CA THR A 67 -11.43 -7.11 11.84
C THR A 67 -12.31 -7.98 10.92
N GLY A 68 -11.81 -8.35 9.73
CA GLY A 68 -12.51 -9.23 8.79
C GLY A 68 -13.59 -8.55 7.95
N THR A 69 -13.52 -7.23 7.75
CA THR A 69 -14.62 -6.49 7.09
C THR A 69 -14.75 -6.80 5.61
N PHE A 70 -13.66 -6.84 4.83
CA PHE A 70 -13.73 -7.23 3.42
C PHE A 70 -14.12 -8.68 3.26
N LEU A 71 -13.57 -9.59 4.07
CA LEU A 71 -13.96 -10.99 4.04
C LEU A 71 -15.44 -11.17 4.32
N PHE A 72 -15.95 -10.61 5.42
CA PHE A 72 -17.37 -10.69 5.74
C PHE A 72 -18.27 -10.21 4.59
N GLU A 73 -17.93 -9.08 3.97
CA GLU A 73 -18.69 -8.55 2.84
C GLU A 73 -18.57 -9.43 1.58
N ALA A 74 -17.39 -10.03 1.33
CA ALA A 74 -17.20 -10.98 0.23
C ALA A 74 -18.05 -12.26 0.42
N PHE A 75 -18.10 -12.82 1.63
CA PHE A 75 -18.99 -13.95 1.96
C PHE A 75 -20.45 -13.58 1.67
N LYS A 76 -20.89 -12.41 2.17
CA LYS A 76 -22.25 -11.91 1.96
C LYS A 76 -22.57 -11.73 0.47
N ARG A 77 -21.65 -11.15 -0.30
CA ARG A 77 -21.81 -10.95 -1.75
C ARG A 77 -21.86 -12.27 -2.51
N ALA A 78 -21.01 -13.24 -2.18
CA ALA A 78 -20.99 -14.55 -2.83
C ALA A 78 -22.29 -15.35 -2.61
N LEU A 79 -22.93 -15.18 -1.45
CA LEU A 79 -24.19 -15.83 -1.10
C LEU A 79 -25.43 -15.03 -1.49
N GLN A 80 -25.24 -13.80 -1.96
CA GLN A 80 -26.33 -12.88 -2.28
C GLN A 80 -27.23 -13.48 -3.37
N ASN A 81 -28.54 -13.29 -3.22
CA ASN A 81 -29.58 -13.76 -4.15
C ASN A 81 -29.70 -15.28 -4.27
N ILE A 82 -29.07 -16.06 -3.38
CA ILE A 82 -29.27 -17.50 -3.27
C ILE A 82 -30.22 -17.77 -2.09
N PRO A 83 -31.39 -18.40 -2.30
CA PRO A 83 -32.28 -18.76 -1.21
C PRO A 83 -31.60 -19.70 -0.22
N LYS A 84 -31.72 -19.45 1.09
CA LYS A 84 -31.07 -20.24 2.15
C LYS A 84 -31.47 -21.72 2.17
N ASN A 85 -32.65 -22.06 1.63
CA ASN A 85 -33.14 -23.42 1.48
C ASN A 85 -32.67 -24.11 0.19
N SER A 86 -31.94 -23.41 -0.68
CA SER A 86 -31.42 -23.97 -1.92
C SER A 86 -30.23 -24.90 -1.64
N PRO A 87 -30.11 -26.06 -2.30
CA PRO A 87 -28.91 -26.90 -2.23
C PRO A 87 -27.63 -26.18 -2.68
N LYS A 88 -27.76 -25.12 -3.49
CA LYS A 88 -26.63 -24.28 -3.94
C LYS A 88 -26.16 -23.30 -2.87
N TYR A 89 -26.93 -23.09 -1.81
CA TYR A 89 -26.56 -22.24 -0.70
C TYR A 89 -25.60 -22.99 0.22
N ASN A 90 -24.29 -22.86 -0.04
CA ASN A 90 -23.25 -23.53 0.73
C ASN A 90 -22.18 -22.56 1.25
N PRO A 91 -22.45 -21.78 2.30
CA PRO A 91 -21.48 -20.85 2.90
C PRO A 91 -20.14 -21.50 3.26
N LYS A 92 -20.16 -22.78 3.66
CA LYS A 92 -18.97 -23.51 4.10
C LYS A 92 -17.99 -23.80 2.95
N ALA A 93 -18.48 -23.87 1.71
CA ALA A 93 -17.62 -23.98 0.53
C ALA A 93 -16.69 -22.77 0.37
N LEU A 94 -17.01 -21.61 0.96
CA LEU A 94 -16.18 -20.41 0.85
C LEU A 94 -15.00 -20.41 1.85
N LEU A 95 -15.03 -21.26 2.89
CA LEU A 95 -13.98 -21.31 3.92
C LEU A 95 -12.60 -21.69 3.38
N ASN A 96 -12.56 -22.46 2.28
CA ASN A 96 -11.34 -22.87 1.59
C ASN A 96 -11.10 -22.08 0.29
N ARG A 97 -11.82 -20.97 0.09
CA ARG A 97 -11.68 -20.07 -1.06
C ARG A 97 -11.32 -18.64 -0.65
N PHE A 98 -11.86 -18.18 0.47
CA PHE A 98 -11.69 -16.83 0.98
C PHE A 98 -10.76 -16.84 2.20
N PHE A 99 -9.62 -16.19 2.04
CA PHE A 99 -8.52 -16.20 3.00
C PHE A 99 -8.19 -14.80 3.51
N GLY A 100 -7.67 -14.72 4.72
CA GLY A 100 -7.24 -13.48 5.33
C GLY A 100 -5.90 -13.57 6.01
N PHE A 101 -5.09 -12.53 5.90
CA PHE A 101 -3.87 -12.36 6.70
C PHE A 101 -4.03 -11.19 7.65
N GLU A 102 -3.74 -11.44 8.93
CA GLU A 102 -3.70 -10.40 9.95
C GLU A 102 -2.46 -10.57 10.82
N PHE A 103 -1.78 -9.48 11.15
CA PHE A 103 -0.55 -9.50 11.93
C PHE A 103 -0.81 -9.34 13.44
N LEU A 104 -1.87 -8.64 13.81
CA LEU A 104 -2.21 -8.33 15.19
C LEU A 104 -3.23 -9.34 15.76
N ILE A 105 -2.93 -9.87 16.94
CA ILE A 105 -3.76 -10.90 17.60
C ILE A 105 -5.19 -10.40 17.86
N ALA A 106 -5.37 -9.15 18.31
CA ALA A 106 -6.69 -8.63 18.66
C ALA A 106 -7.65 -8.51 17.45
N PRO A 107 -7.30 -7.84 16.32
CA PRO A 107 -8.14 -7.85 15.14
C PRO A 107 -8.28 -9.25 14.52
N TYR A 108 -7.26 -10.10 14.59
CA TYR A 108 -7.34 -11.51 14.21
C TYR A 108 -8.48 -12.24 14.97
N ILE A 109 -8.51 -12.17 16.30
CA ILE A 109 -9.56 -12.79 17.13
C ILE A 109 -10.94 -12.22 16.75
N ILE A 110 -11.04 -10.92 16.52
CA ILE A 110 -12.32 -10.27 16.18
C ILE A 110 -12.82 -10.69 14.81
N SER A 111 -11.93 -10.85 13.82
CA SER A 111 -12.30 -11.35 12.51
C SER A 111 -12.90 -12.75 12.60
N HIS A 112 -12.29 -13.63 13.40
CA HIS A 112 -12.81 -14.97 13.68
C HIS A 112 -14.16 -14.93 14.40
N LEU A 113 -14.27 -14.16 15.49
CA LEU A 113 -15.53 -14.03 16.25
C LEU A 113 -16.67 -13.52 15.36
N ARG A 114 -16.42 -12.44 14.61
CA ARG A 114 -17.42 -11.79 13.77
C ARG A 114 -17.93 -12.73 12.67
N ILE A 115 -17.02 -13.37 11.95
CA ILE A 115 -17.41 -14.25 10.84
C ILE A 115 -18.09 -15.51 11.42
N SER A 116 -17.59 -16.09 12.51
CA SER A 116 -18.22 -17.26 13.16
C SER A 116 -19.63 -16.95 13.67
N GLN A 117 -19.84 -15.76 14.23
CA GLN A 117 -21.18 -15.30 14.62
C GLN A 117 -22.13 -15.22 13.41
N ALA A 118 -21.66 -14.66 12.30
CA ALA A 118 -22.44 -14.62 11.06
C ALA A 118 -22.78 -16.01 10.51
N PHE A 119 -21.91 -17.01 10.69
CA PHE A 119 -22.21 -18.41 10.37
C PHE A 119 -23.33 -19.00 11.24
N SER A 120 -23.40 -18.62 12.51
CA SER A 120 -24.39 -19.14 13.46
C SER A 120 -25.75 -18.42 13.40
N GLU A 121 -25.77 -17.16 12.97
CA GLU A 121 -26.97 -16.33 12.96
C GLU A 121 -27.94 -16.68 11.83
N ALA A 122 -29.22 -16.89 12.18
CA ALA A 122 -30.27 -17.31 11.23
C ALA A 122 -30.57 -16.24 10.17
N ASN A 123 -30.46 -14.96 10.52
CA ASN A 123 -30.61 -13.82 9.63
C ASN A 123 -29.36 -13.57 8.76
N GLU A 124 -28.20 -14.11 9.11
CA GLU A 124 -26.95 -14.00 8.34
C GLU A 124 -26.71 -15.25 7.49
N PHE A 125 -25.70 -16.08 7.76
CA PHE A 125 -25.39 -17.22 6.90
C PHE A 125 -26.16 -18.49 7.24
N ASN A 126 -26.68 -18.65 8.47
CA ASN A 126 -27.45 -19.81 8.91
C ASN A 126 -26.80 -21.17 8.57
N ALA A 127 -25.50 -21.31 8.82
CA ALA A 127 -24.72 -22.51 8.56
C ALA A 127 -23.66 -22.73 9.67
N PRO A 128 -24.05 -23.01 10.92
CA PRO A 128 -23.14 -23.06 12.06
C PRO A 128 -21.88 -23.90 11.79
N LEU A 129 -20.72 -23.37 12.16
CA LEU A 129 -19.44 -24.04 12.00
C LEU A 129 -19.32 -25.23 12.96
N LYS A 130 -18.73 -26.33 12.49
CA LYS A 130 -18.34 -27.48 13.31
C LYS A 130 -16.95 -27.25 13.91
N ASP A 131 -16.59 -28.00 14.96
CA ASP A 131 -15.29 -27.87 15.65
C ASP A 131 -14.07 -28.06 14.72
N ASN A 132 -14.22 -28.82 13.64
CA ASN A 132 -13.18 -29.07 12.65
C ASN A 132 -13.19 -28.08 11.46
N GLU A 133 -14.17 -27.18 11.39
CA GLU A 133 -14.29 -26.16 10.35
C GLU A 133 -13.71 -24.84 10.89
N ARG A 134 -12.83 -24.20 10.12
CA ARG A 134 -12.21 -22.93 10.51
C ARG A 134 -12.39 -21.89 9.44
N ILE A 135 -12.44 -20.63 9.86
CA ILE A 135 -12.32 -19.48 8.97
C ILE A 135 -10.88 -19.41 8.46
N GLY A 136 -10.72 -19.13 7.17
CA GLY A 136 -9.43 -18.99 6.48
C GLY A 136 -8.64 -17.73 6.85
N VAL A 137 -8.77 -17.19 8.06
CA VAL A 137 -7.94 -16.07 8.55
C VAL A 137 -6.74 -16.64 9.32
N TYR A 138 -5.54 -16.15 8.98
CA TYR A 138 -4.27 -16.61 9.54
C TYR A 138 -3.49 -15.47 10.19
N LEU A 139 -2.88 -15.76 11.35
CA LEU A 139 -2.04 -14.82 12.07
C LEU A 139 -0.63 -14.79 11.47
N THR A 140 -0.34 -13.82 10.61
CA THR A 140 0.92 -13.73 9.86
C THR A 140 1.25 -12.30 9.43
N ASN A 141 2.52 -12.05 9.13
CA ASN A 141 2.92 -10.85 8.38
C ASN A 141 2.86 -11.17 6.88
N THR A 142 1.98 -10.50 6.15
CA THR A 142 1.81 -10.65 4.68
C THR A 142 3.13 -10.56 3.93
N LEU A 143 3.98 -9.58 4.28
CA LEU A 143 5.24 -9.32 3.60
C LEU A 143 6.39 -10.25 4.03
N GLN A 144 6.19 -11.07 5.05
CA GLN A 144 7.20 -12.01 5.51
C GLN A 144 7.08 -13.34 4.76
N TYR A 145 8.05 -13.63 3.92
CA TYR A 145 8.21 -14.94 3.29
C TYR A 145 9.35 -15.68 3.98
N LEU A 146 9.06 -16.82 4.60
CA LEU A 146 10.11 -17.74 5.08
C LEU A 146 9.88 -19.07 4.39
N HIS A 147 10.93 -19.61 3.78
CA HIS A 147 10.87 -20.97 3.30
C HIS A 147 10.70 -21.89 4.52
N LEU A 148 9.68 -22.76 4.49
CA LEU A 148 9.31 -23.64 5.61
C LEU A 148 10.50 -24.48 6.14
N GLN A 149 11.45 -24.82 5.26
CA GLN A 149 12.66 -25.56 5.61
C GLN A 149 13.65 -24.76 6.48
N THR A 150 13.67 -23.42 6.36
CA THR A 150 14.51 -22.53 7.19
C THR A 150 13.91 -22.34 8.58
N TYR A 151 12.58 -22.26 8.68
CA TYR A 151 11.87 -22.09 9.94
C TYR A 151 12.09 -23.28 10.91
N LYS A 152 12.13 -24.51 10.38
CA LYS A 152 12.31 -25.75 11.17
C LYS A 152 13.71 -25.92 11.79
N LYS A 153 14.72 -25.15 11.36
CA LYS A 153 16.11 -25.29 11.84
C LYS A 153 16.48 -24.42 13.05
N ASP A 154 15.75 -23.33 13.33
CA ASP A 154 16.28 -22.25 14.18
C ASP A 154 15.75 -22.17 15.63
N GLN A 155 14.88 -23.09 16.11
CA GLN A 155 14.37 -22.96 17.48
C GLN A 155 14.19 -24.29 18.23
N ALA A 156 15.19 -24.63 19.06
CA ALA A 156 15.04 -25.53 20.18
C ALA A 156 14.68 -24.77 21.49
N SER A 157 13.55 -25.16 22.08
CA SER A 157 13.13 -25.02 23.50
C SER A 157 12.20 -23.87 24.00
N VAL A 158 11.31 -24.32 24.92
CA VAL A 158 10.62 -23.70 26.10
C VAL A 158 9.11 -23.39 26.03
N PHE A 159 8.39 -23.46 24.90
CA PHE A 159 6.91 -23.34 24.89
C PHE A 159 6.22 -24.26 23.86
N ASP A 160 6.40 -25.58 23.97
CA ASP A 160 6.03 -26.52 22.90
C ASP A 160 4.53 -26.51 22.52
N THR A 161 3.60 -26.29 23.46
CA THR A 161 2.16 -26.31 23.14
C THR A 161 1.68 -25.06 22.39
N PHE A 162 2.04 -23.86 22.86
CA PHE A 162 1.66 -22.60 22.17
C PHE A 162 2.43 -22.39 20.87
N LYS A 163 3.65 -22.93 20.79
CA LYS A 163 4.45 -22.92 19.57
C LYS A 163 3.80 -23.77 18.48
N SER A 164 3.25 -24.94 18.81
CA SER A 164 2.61 -25.81 17.82
C SER A 164 1.41 -25.16 17.09
N GLU A 165 0.57 -24.39 17.80
CA GLU A 165 -0.57 -23.71 17.15
C GLU A 165 -0.15 -22.49 16.34
N LEU A 166 0.82 -21.70 16.83
CA LEU A 166 1.39 -20.60 16.05
C LEU A 166 2.17 -21.10 14.83
N GLU A 167 2.84 -22.25 14.93
CA GLU A 167 3.49 -22.92 13.82
C GLU A 167 2.48 -23.37 12.78
N LYS A 168 1.37 -24.00 13.19
CA LYS A 168 0.27 -24.35 12.26
C LYS A 168 -0.33 -23.12 11.59
N GLU A 169 -0.53 -22.00 12.32
CA GLU A 169 -0.98 -20.73 11.73
C GLU A 169 0.01 -20.22 10.69
N PHE A 170 1.30 -20.29 11.00
CA PHE A 170 2.37 -19.88 10.10
C PHE A 170 2.45 -20.79 8.85
N GLU A 171 2.39 -22.11 9.02
CA GLU A 171 2.41 -23.10 7.93
C GLU A 171 1.26 -22.87 6.97
N LYS A 172 0.02 -22.77 7.47
CA LYS A 172 -1.17 -22.50 6.63
C LYS A 172 -1.11 -21.13 5.95
N ALA A 173 -0.52 -20.14 6.60
CA ALA A 173 -0.27 -18.85 5.99
C ALA A 173 0.72 -18.96 4.82
N GLN A 174 1.82 -19.70 4.96
CA GLN A 174 2.77 -19.92 3.86
C GLN A 174 2.13 -20.72 2.73
N GLU A 175 1.40 -21.79 3.03
CA GLU A 175 0.64 -22.55 2.03
C GLU A 175 -0.31 -21.63 1.25
N THR A 176 -1.03 -20.74 1.94
CA THR A 176 -1.94 -19.78 1.30
C THR A 176 -1.20 -18.73 0.47
N LYS A 177 0.02 -18.35 0.86
CA LYS A 177 0.89 -17.48 0.05
C LYS A 177 1.42 -18.18 -1.19
N GLU A 178 1.52 -19.51 -1.20
CA GLU A 178 1.95 -20.29 -2.36
C GLU A 178 0.78 -20.59 -3.33
N LYS A 179 -0.46 -20.62 -2.83
CA LYS A 179 -1.67 -20.79 -3.67
C LYS A 179 -1.80 -19.72 -4.76
N GLU A 180 -2.42 -20.13 -5.86
CA GLU A 180 -2.96 -19.22 -6.86
C GLU A 180 -4.19 -18.51 -6.28
N ILE A 181 -4.09 -17.19 -6.20
CA ILE A 181 -5.11 -16.31 -5.66
C ILE A 181 -5.57 -15.40 -6.78
N LEU A 182 -6.80 -15.62 -7.25
CA LEU A 182 -7.38 -14.84 -8.33
C LEU A 182 -7.64 -13.38 -7.92
N ILE A 183 -8.12 -13.17 -6.69
CA ILE A 183 -8.57 -11.87 -6.19
C ILE A 183 -7.77 -11.48 -4.94
N ILE A 184 -7.14 -10.32 -4.95
CA ILE A 184 -6.49 -9.73 -3.78
C ILE A 184 -7.16 -8.40 -3.43
N THR A 185 -7.59 -8.25 -2.18
CA THR A 185 -8.28 -7.06 -1.68
C THR A 185 -7.76 -6.65 -0.30
N GLY A 186 -8.21 -5.51 0.19
CA GLY A 186 -7.97 -5.06 1.56
C GLY A 186 -7.62 -3.58 1.68
N ASN A 187 -7.32 -3.18 2.92
CA ASN A 187 -6.83 -1.85 3.28
C ASN A 187 -5.44 -2.01 3.95
N PRO A 188 -4.35 -2.00 3.17
CA PRO A 188 -3.01 -2.20 3.71
C PRO A 188 -2.56 -0.99 4.57
N PRO A 189 -1.62 -1.18 5.52
CA PRO A 189 -1.20 -0.11 6.43
C PRO A 189 -0.44 1.02 5.72
N TYR A 190 -0.64 2.26 6.19
CA TYR A 190 0.03 3.47 5.65
C TYR A 190 1.18 3.90 6.57
N ASN A 191 2.40 3.46 6.30
CA ASN A 191 3.56 3.76 7.13
C ASN A 191 4.87 3.88 6.32
N GLY A 192 5.27 5.12 6.03
CA GLY A 192 6.54 5.44 5.39
C GLY A 192 7.79 5.18 6.24
N SER A 193 7.64 4.73 7.48
CA SER A 193 8.70 4.26 8.37
C SER A 193 8.47 2.80 8.77
N SER A 194 8.20 1.97 7.76
CA SER A 194 8.07 0.52 7.84
C SER A 194 9.05 -0.12 8.82
N ILE A 195 8.52 -0.94 9.73
CA ILE A 195 9.32 -1.85 10.56
C ILE A 195 9.49 -3.24 9.94
N ASN A 196 8.89 -3.49 8.77
CA ASN A 196 9.02 -4.77 8.08
C ASN A 196 10.47 -5.05 7.70
N ALA A 197 10.90 -6.29 7.92
CA ALA A 197 12.26 -6.73 7.61
C ALA A 197 12.52 -6.63 6.11
N TYR A 198 13.75 -6.25 5.77
CA TYR A 198 14.24 -6.23 4.39
C TYR A 198 14.94 -7.54 4.12
N ASP A 199 14.55 -8.24 3.05
CA ASP A 199 15.13 -9.51 2.61
C ASP A 199 16.26 -9.32 1.57
N TYR A 200 16.51 -8.07 1.15
CA TYR A 200 17.55 -7.75 0.17
C TYR A 200 18.41 -6.57 0.62
N THR A 201 19.73 -6.76 0.69
CA THR A 201 20.70 -5.70 0.98
C THR A 201 21.69 -5.60 -0.16
N PHE A 202 21.84 -4.42 -0.76
CA PHE A 202 22.82 -4.18 -1.82
C PHE A 202 23.62 -2.91 -1.55
N THR A 203 24.77 -2.76 -2.21
CA THR A 203 25.62 -1.57 -2.04
C THR A 203 25.44 -0.62 -3.21
N LYS A 204 25.07 0.63 -2.93
CA LYS A 204 25.01 1.70 -3.93
C LYS A 204 25.81 2.90 -3.47
N ASN A 205 26.73 3.39 -4.29
CA ASN A 205 27.63 4.50 -3.97
C ASN A 205 28.38 4.31 -2.62
N GLY A 206 28.84 3.08 -2.35
CA GLY A 206 29.55 2.74 -1.11
C GLY A 206 28.70 2.72 0.16
N LYS A 207 27.36 2.74 0.05
CA LYS A 207 26.43 2.63 1.18
C LYS A 207 25.53 1.42 1.02
N ALA A 208 25.35 0.68 2.11
CA ALA A 208 24.36 -0.39 2.17
C ALA A 208 22.94 0.19 2.06
N GLN A 209 22.18 -0.33 1.11
CA GLN A 209 20.75 -0.13 0.91
C GLN A 209 20.03 -1.40 1.36
N LYS A 210 18.93 -1.25 2.10
CA LYS A 210 18.07 -2.36 2.49
C LYS A 210 16.72 -2.18 1.81
N LEU A 211 16.25 -3.22 1.15
CA LEU A 211 15.08 -3.22 0.29
C LEU A 211 14.39 -4.58 0.35
N SER A 212 13.12 -4.63 -0.02
CA SER A 212 12.52 -5.91 -0.32
C SER A 212 12.96 -6.36 -1.73
N LYS A 213 13.27 -7.66 -1.94
CA LYS A 213 13.69 -8.21 -3.24
C LYS A 213 12.66 -7.88 -4.33
N ILE A 214 11.38 -8.15 -4.08
CA ILE A 214 10.31 -7.83 -5.02
C ILE A 214 10.12 -6.33 -5.24
N GLN A 215 10.46 -5.49 -4.25
CA GLN A 215 10.32 -4.04 -4.33
C GLN A 215 11.44 -3.36 -5.12
N ALA A 216 12.60 -4.01 -5.28
CA ALA A 216 13.70 -3.48 -6.08
C ALA A 216 13.25 -3.08 -7.51
N HIS A 217 12.25 -3.76 -8.04
CA HIS A 217 11.60 -3.50 -9.32
C HIS A 217 11.13 -2.04 -9.47
N TYR A 218 10.60 -1.42 -8.42
CA TYR A 218 10.08 -0.05 -8.45
C TYR A 218 11.18 1.03 -8.51
N PHE A 219 12.45 0.62 -8.40
CA PHE A 219 13.62 1.49 -8.57
C PHE A 219 14.10 1.54 -10.02
N TYR A 220 13.35 0.94 -10.95
CA TYR A 220 13.61 0.96 -12.38
C TYR A 220 12.40 1.54 -13.10
N CYS A 221 12.66 2.25 -14.21
CA CYS A 221 11.62 2.88 -14.99
C CYS A 221 12.06 2.99 -16.45
N GLY A 222 11.41 2.24 -17.32
CA GLY A 222 11.75 2.20 -18.75
C GLY A 222 12.95 1.33 -19.07
N LEU A 223 13.16 1.17 -20.37
CA LEU A 223 14.20 0.36 -21.01
C LEU A 223 15.08 1.25 -21.90
N ASP A 224 16.38 0.96 -21.92
CA ASP A 224 17.32 1.56 -22.87
C ASP A 224 17.20 0.96 -24.29
N GLU A 225 18.02 1.43 -25.22
CA GLU A 225 18.04 0.96 -26.61
C GLU A 225 18.36 -0.55 -26.73
N SER A 226 19.11 -1.09 -25.76
CA SER A 226 19.45 -2.51 -25.66
C SER A 226 18.38 -3.32 -24.91
N LYS A 227 17.23 -2.72 -24.59
CA LYS A 227 16.14 -3.28 -23.78
C LYS A 227 16.54 -3.60 -22.33
N ASN A 228 17.58 -2.97 -21.81
CA ASN A 228 17.95 -3.12 -20.41
C ASN A 228 17.20 -2.12 -19.53
N PRO A 229 16.92 -2.45 -18.26
CA PRO A 229 16.11 -1.61 -17.38
C PRO A 229 16.90 -0.43 -16.85
N ILE A 230 16.28 0.74 -16.87
CA ILE A 230 16.93 1.97 -16.42
C ILE A 230 16.68 2.17 -14.93
N HIS A 231 17.73 2.07 -14.12
CA HIS A 231 17.65 2.38 -12.70
C HIS A 231 17.38 3.89 -12.51
N ILE A 232 16.32 4.24 -11.77
CA ILE A 232 16.01 5.63 -11.41
C ILE A 232 16.75 6.09 -10.15
N ASN A 233 17.37 7.27 -10.21
CA ASN A 233 18.13 7.86 -9.10
C ASN A 233 17.31 8.92 -8.36
N GLU A 234 16.16 8.50 -7.80
CA GLU A 234 15.32 9.39 -6.99
C GLU A 234 16.08 9.96 -5.79
N LYS A 235 15.98 11.28 -5.59
CA LYS A 235 16.69 11.96 -4.48
C LYS A 235 16.24 11.48 -3.10
N ASN A 236 14.97 11.08 -2.98
CA ASN A 236 14.40 10.58 -1.72
C ASN A 236 13.43 9.42 -1.99
N PRO A 237 13.93 8.17 -2.09
CA PRO A 237 13.11 7.00 -2.35
C PRO A 237 12.35 6.51 -1.11
N LYS A 238 12.37 7.24 0.02
CA LYS A 238 11.73 6.84 1.28
C LYS A 238 10.27 6.42 1.06
N TRP A 239 9.54 7.14 0.21
CA TRP A 239 8.12 6.86 -0.02
C TRP A 239 7.86 5.56 -0.79
N LEU A 240 8.83 5.08 -1.58
CA LEU A 240 8.75 3.74 -2.15
C LEU A 240 8.85 2.65 -1.07
N GLN A 241 9.35 2.96 0.13
CA GLN A 241 9.44 2.02 1.26
C GLN A 241 8.20 2.01 2.15
N ASP A 242 7.16 2.77 1.80
CA ASP A 242 5.90 2.76 2.54
C ASP A 242 5.25 1.37 2.48
N ASP A 243 4.59 0.95 3.57
CA ASP A 243 4.02 -0.39 3.67
C ASP A 243 2.93 -0.64 2.62
N TYR A 244 2.05 0.33 2.31
CA TYR A 244 1.03 0.13 1.27
C TYR A 244 1.67 -0.17 -0.11
N VAL A 245 2.84 0.42 -0.39
CA VAL A 245 3.60 0.17 -1.64
C VAL A 245 4.12 -1.27 -1.67
N LYS A 246 4.59 -1.77 -0.52
CA LYS A 246 5.05 -3.16 -0.38
C LYS A 246 3.89 -4.15 -0.55
N PHE A 247 2.71 -3.83 -0.02
CA PHE A 247 1.52 -4.64 -0.18
C PHE A 247 1.03 -4.67 -1.63
N ILE A 248 1.03 -3.51 -2.32
CA ILE A 248 0.75 -3.46 -3.76
C ILE A 248 1.76 -4.33 -4.51
N ARG A 249 3.05 -4.24 -4.19
CA ARG A 249 4.08 -5.05 -4.86
C ARG A 249 3.90 -6.54 -4.61
N PHE A 250 3.54 -6.95 -3.38
CA PHE A 250 3.23 -8.33 -3.04
C PHE A 250 2.03 -8.85 -3.84
N ALA A 251 0.95 -8.09 -3.90
CA ALA A 251 -0.24 -8.48 -4.64
C ALA A 251 0.07 -8.56 -6.14
N GLU A 252 0.78 -7.56 -6.67
CA GLU A 252 1.22 -7.54 -8.05
C GLU A 252 2.13 -8.73 -8.38
N SER A 253 3.10 -9.10 -7.53
CA SER A 253 3.98 -10.24 -7.81
C SER A 253 3.18 -11.55 -7.89
N LYS A 254 2.18 -11.73 -7.02
CA LYS A 254 1.28 -12.89 -7.10
C LYS A 254 0.47 -12.90 -8.39
N ILE A 255 -0.11 -11.77 -8.82
CA ILE A 255 -0.90 -11.75 -10.07
C ILE A 255 -0.02 -11.85 -11.32
N GLN A 256 1.24 -11.39 -11.27
CA GLN A 256 2.19 -11.52 -12.38
C GLN A 256 2.53 -12.98 -12.68
N GLU A 257 2.62 -13.83 -11.66
CA GLU A 257 2.91 -15.27 -11.77
C GLU A 257 1.74 -16.09 -12.31
N GLN A 258 0.53 -15.53 -12.26
CA GLN A 258 -0.71 -16.20 -12.68
C GLN A 258 -1.15 -15.78 -14.08
N ASP A 259 -2.12 -16.49 -14.68
CA ASP A 259 -2.63 -16.13 -16.00
C ASP A 259 -3.52 -14.89 -15.99
N SER A 260 -4.31 -14.72 -14.93
CA SER A 260 -5.26 -13.63 -14.77
C SER A 260 -5.43 -13.29 -13.29
N GLY A 261 -6.08 -12.16 -12.99
CA GLY A 261 -6.39 -11.81 -11.61
C GLY A 261 -6.83 -10.36 -11.42
N ILE A 262 -7.28 -10.08 -10.20
CA ILE A 262 -7.86 -8.80 -9.79
C ILE A 262 -7.17 -8.33 -8.51
N ILE A 263 -6.74 -7.08 -8.47
CA ILE A 263 -6.38 -6.38 -7.23
C ILE A 263 -7.37 -5.24 -7.05
N ALA A 264 -8.09 -5.18 -5.93
CA ALA A 264 -9.00 -4.08 -5.64
C ALA A 264 -8.82 -3.63 -4.19
N ILE A 265 -8.27 -2.43 -3.99
CA ILE A 265 -7.74 -1.99 -2.68
C ILE A 265 -8.00 -0.51 -2.46
N ILE A 266 -8.00 -0.07 -1.20
CA ILE A 266 -7.94 1.34 -0.84
C ILE A 266 -6.58 1.68 -0.23
N THR A 267 -5.89 2.66 -0.80
CA THR A 267 -4.54 3.06 -0.36
C THR A 267 -4.38 4.58 -0.36
N ASN A 268 -3.25 5.05 0.19
CA ASN A 268 -2.86 6.45 0.06
C ASN A 268 -2.70 6.83 -1.42
N HIS A 269 -3.37 7.88 -1.87
CA HIS A 269 -3.40 8.29 -3.28
C HIS A 269 -2.09 8.91 -3.80
N SER A 270 -1.08 9.08 -2.94
CA SER A 270 0.17 9.77 -3.31
C SER A 270 0.89 9.13 -4.49
N PHE A 271 0.74 7.83 -4.72
CA PHE A 271 1.39 7.15 -5.85
C PHE A 271 0.78 7.53 -7.21
N LEU A 272 -0.41 8.15 -7.26
CA LEU A 272 -1.05 8.55 -8.51
C LEU A 272 -0.26 9.66 -9.22
N ASP A 273 0.23 10.64 -8.46
CA ASP A 273 0.82 11.87 -9.01
C ASP A 273 2.27 12.14 -8.61
N ASN A 274 2.76 11.57 -7.49
CA ASN A 274 4.08 11.92 -6.98
C ASN A 274 5.20 11.40 -7.90
N PRO A 275 6.16 12.25 -8.34
CA PRO A 275 7.24 11.86 -9.25
C PRO A 275 8.08 10.67 -8.80
N THR A 276 8.27 10.47 -7.50
CA THR A 276 9.08 9.37 -6.95
C THR A 276 8.52 7.98 -7.29
N PHE A 277 7.23 7.87 -7.61
CA PHE A 277 6.56 6.60 -7.90
C PHE A 277 6.54 6.22 -9.39
N ARG A 278 7.28 6.93 -10.26
CA ARG A 278 7.27 6.64 -11.71
C ARG A 278 7.63 5.20 -12.07
N GLY A 279 8.58 4.59 -11.35
CA GLY A 279 8.95 3.19 -11.56
C GLY A 279 7.83 2.22 -11.15
N MET A 280 7.17 2.49 -10.02
CA MET A 280 5.99 1.75 -9.58
C MET A 280 4.86 1.83 -10.61
N ARG A 281 4.52 3.04 -11.08
CA ARG A 281 3.46 3.23 -12.08
C ARG A 281 3.79 2.54 -13.39
N TRP A 282 5.02 2.70 -13.89
CA TRP A 282 5.49 2.01 -15.09
C TRP A 282 5.40 0.48 -14.97
N HIS A 283 5.75 -0.07 -13.80
CA HIS A 283 5.67 -1.50 -13.55
C HIS A 283 4.22 -2.00 -13.53
N LEU A 284 3.31 -1.31 -12.82
CA LEU A 284 1.88 -1.64 -12.78
C LEU A 284 1.26 -1.63 -14.19
N LEU A 285 1.63 -0.67 -15.02
CA LEU A 285 1.16 -0.59 -16.42
C LEU A 285 1.60 -1.79 -17.27
N ASN A 286 2.75 -2.40 -16.96
CA ASN A 286 3.22 -3.61 -17.66
C ASN A 286 2.56 -4.89 -17.12
N SER A 287 2.11 -4.88 -15.86
CA SER A 287 1.52 -6.04 -15.18
C SER A 287 0.05 -6.27 -15.51
N PHE A 288 -0.70 -5.20 -15.82
CA PHE A 288 -2.17 -5.23 -15.91
C PHE A 288 -2.70 -4.79 -17.28
N ASP A 289 -3.92 -5.22 -17.60
CA ASP A 289 -4.67 -4.85 -18.81
C ASP A 289 -5.50 -3.57 -18.60
N LYS A 290 -6.10 -3.44 -17.43
CA LYS A 290 -6.92 -2.29 -17.06
C LYS A 290 -6.60 -1.85 -15.63
N ALA A 291 -6.67 -0.55 -15.41
CA ALA A 291 -6.58 0.05 -14.08
C ALA A 291 -7.65 1.15 -13.91
N TYR A 292 -8.39 1.10 -12.81
CA TYR A 292 -9.34 2.14 -12.41
C TYR A 292 -8.86 2.80 -11.12
N PHE A 293 -8.86 4.13 -11.10
CA PHE A 293 -8.46 4.95 -9.95
C PHE A 293 -9.59 5.91 -9.60
N LEU A 294 -10.35 5.56 -8.56
CA LEU A 294 -11.32 6.47 -7.93
C LEU A 294 -10.57 7.24 -6.84
N ASP A 295 -10.09 8.44 -7.15
CA ASP A 295 -9.41 9.29 -6.18
C ASP A 295 -10.44 9.92 -5.24
N LEU A 296 -10.38 9.53 -3.96
CA LEU A 296 -11.30 10.04 -2.94
C LEU A 296 -10.73 11.28 -2.26
N HIS A 297 -9.55 11.78 -2.68
CA HIS A 297 -8.89 12.98 -2.16
C HIS A 297 -8.86 13.02 -0.62
N GLY A 298 -9.15 14.18 -0.03
CA GLY A 298 -9.12 14.41 1.41
C GLY A 298 -7.72 14.66 1.96
N ASN A 299 -6.78 15.11 1.12
CA ASN A 299 -5.40 15.34 1.55
C ASN A 299 -5.23 16.72 2.21
N VAL A 300 -5.33 16.74 3.54
CA VAL A 300 -5.12 17.94 4.35
C VAL A 300 -3.70 18.48 4.20
N LYS A 301 -2.69 17.61 3.99
CA LYS A 301 -1.28 18.02 3.84
C LYS A 301 -1.02 18.75 2.52
N LYS A 302 -1.70 18.35 1.44
CA LYS A 302 -1.72 19.07 0.16
C LYS A 302 -2.66 20.30 0.17
N LYS A 303 -3.45 20.48 1.25
CA LYS A 303 -4.49 21.50 1.37
C LYS A 303 -5.51 21.41 0.23
N GLU A 304 -5.90 20.18 -0.10
CA GLU A 304 -6.92 19.93 -1.13
C GLU A 304 -8.26 20.60 -0.76
N LYS A 305 -8.93 21.07 -1.80
CA LYS A 305 -10.28 21.64 -1.76
C LYS A 305 -11.04 21.08 -2.95
N ALA A 306 -12.35 21.02 -2.81
CA ALA A 306 -13.20 20.68 -3.94
C ALA A 306 -13.08 21.76 -5.05
N PRO A 307 -13.42 21.44 -6.30
CA PRO A 307 -13.31 22.38 -7.43
C PRO A 307 -14.10 23.68 -7.23
N ASP A 308 -15.19 23.64 -6.44
CA ASP A 308 -15.99 24.80 -6.06
C ASP A 308 -15.39 25.63 -4.90
N GLY A 309 -14.21 25.24 -4.40
CA GLY A 309 -13.51 25.87 -3.28
C GLY A 309 -13.99 25.42 -1.90
N SER A 310 -14.99 24.54 -1.82
CA SER A 310 -15.48 23.99 -0.56
C SER A 310 -14.49 23.02 0.08
N LYS A 311 -14.75 22.68 1.35
CA LYS A 311 -13.89 21.77 2.12
C LYS A 311 -14.00 20.35 1.57
N ASP A 312 -12.85 19.77 1.27
CA ASP A 312 -12.74 18.37 0.88
C ASP A 312 -12.35 17.51 2.10
N GLU A 313 -13.14 16.47 2.38
CA GLU A 313 -12.99 15.64 3.58
C GLU A 313 -12.57 14.21 3.24
N ASN A 314 -11.64 13.67 4.01
CA ASN A 314 -11.20 12.30 3.85
C ASN A 314 -12.26 11.29 4.31
N VAL A 315 -12.33 10.12 3.66
CA VAL A 315 -13.21 9.01 4.07
C VAL A 315 -12.76 8.31 5.37
N PHE A 316 -11.54 8.57 5.83
CA PHE A 316 -11.05 8.17 7.14
C PHE A 316 -10.73 9.40 8.00
N ASP A 317 -10.55 9.22 9.31
CA ASP A 317 -10.03 10.25 10.20
C ASP A 317 -8.49 10.36 10.11
N ILE A 318 -7.99 10.69 8.92
CA ILE A 318 -6.55 10.83 8.60
C ILE A 318 -6.27 12.09 7.77
N GLN A 319 -5.00 12.44 7.62
CA GLN A 319 -4.57 13.65 6.89
C GLN A 319 -4.14 13.38 5.44
N GLN A 320 -3.76 12.14 5.11
CA GLN A 320 -3.32 11.74 3.78
C GLN A 320 -4.55 11.43 2.91
N GLY A 321 -4.57 11.90 1.67
CA GLY A 321 -5.62 11.52 0.73
C GLY A 321 -5.55 10.04 0.35
N VAL A 322 -6.68 9.48 -0.05
CA VAL A 322 -6.82 8.04 -0.35
C VAL A 322 -7.53 7.82 -1.68
N ALA A 323 -7.24 6.71 -2.33
CA ALA A 323 -7.87 6.31 -3.57
C ALA A 323 -8.22 4.83 -3.54
N ILE A 324 -9.35 4.48 -4.15
CA ILE A 324 -9.69 3.09 -4.48
C ILE A 324 -9.03 2.78 -5.82
N SER A 325 -8.20 1.74 -5.84
CA SER A 325 -7.46 1.30 -7.02
C SER A 325 -7.89 -0.11 -7.38
N VAL A 326 -8.28 -0.31 -8.64
CA VAL A 326 -8.66 -1.63 -9.17
C VAL A 326 -7.78 -1.95 -10.36
N PHE A 327 -7.00 -3.02 -10.27
CA PHE A 327 -6.12 -3.52 -11.33
C PHE A 327 -6.64 -4.86 -11.83
N ILE A 328 -6.67 -5.04 -13.15
CA ILE A 328 -7.25 -6.23 -13.79
C ILE A 328 -6.25 -6.80 -14.80
N LYS A 329 -5.96 -8.09 -14.69
CA LYS A 329 -5.19 -8.88 -15.66
C LYS A 329 -6.12 -9.95 -16.23
N LEU A 330 -6.28 -9.98 -17.54
CA LEU A 330 -7.22 -10.87 -18.24
C LEU A 330 -6.52 -12.04 -18.95
N ASP A 331 -5.32 -11.81 -19.50
CA ASP A 331 -4.54 -12.85 -20.17
C ASP A 331 -3.02 -12.59 -20.00
N SER A 332 -2.26 -13.62 -19.65
CA SER A 332 -0.81 -13.56 -19.48
C SER A 332 -0.05 -13.56 -20.80
N LYS A 333 -0.64 -14.00 -21.92
CA LYS A 333 0.06 -14.18 -23.22
C LYS A 333 0.72 -12.92 -23.75
N HIS A 334 0.25 -11.75 -23.33
CA HIS A 334 0.77 -10.44 -23.75
C HIS A 334 1.28 -9.59 -22.59
N LYS A 335 1.38 -10.16 -21.38
CA LYS A 335 1.80 -9.44 -20.19
C LYS A 335 3.17 -9.86 -19.72
N ALA A 336 3.76 -8.91 -19.01
CA ALA A 336 5.16 -8.97 -18.70
C ALA A 336 5.40 -9.99 -17.58
N LYS A 337 6.26 -10.99 -17.83
CA LYS A 337 6.58 -12.01 -16.84
C LYS A 337 7.28 -11.41 -15.62
N PRO A 338 7.19 -12.02 -14.43
CA PRO A 338 7.90 -11.54 -13.25
C PRO A 338 9.39 -11.37 -13.56
N ALA A 339 9.92 -10.19 -13.27
CA ALA A 339 11.35 -9.92 -13.43
C ALA A 339 12.17 -10.82 -12.49
N LYS A 340 13.30 -11.33 -12.98
CA LYS A 340 14.20 -12.18 -12.20
C LYS A 340 15.39 -11.35 -11.71
N ILE A 341 15.67 -11.45 -10.41
CA ILE A 341 16.86 -10.85 -9.77
C ILE A 341 17.92 -11.94 -9.64
N PHE A 342 19.04 -11.79 -10.34
CA PHE A 342 20.10 -12.82 -10.45
C PHE A 342 21.34 -12.57 -9.59
N SER A 343 21.38 -11.51 -8.78
CA SER A 343 22.57 -11.15 -8.01
C SER A 343 22.25 -10.73 -6.58
N ASP A 344 23.04 -11.24 -5.64
CA ASP A 344 23.01 -10.90 -4.22
C ASP A 344 23.79 -9.62 -3.88
N LYS A 345 24.46 -8.98 -4.87
CA LYS A 345 25.30 -7.77 -4.65
C LYS A 345 24.63 -6.46 -5.06
N GLU A 346 24.01 -6.43 -6.25
CA GLU A 346 23.20 -5.33 -6.80
C GLU A 346 22.12 -5.97 -7.69
N PRO A 347 20.86 -5.51 -7.65
CA PRO A 347 19.79 -6.23 -8.32
C PRO A 347 19.96 -6.08 -9.82
N GLN A 348 20.50 -7.12 -10.46
CA GLN A 348 20.45 -7.25 -11.90
C GLN A 348 19.11 -7.86 -12.24
N ILE A 349 18.23 -7.01 -12.77
CA ILE A 349 16.88 -7.40 -13.14
C ILE A 349 16.88 -7.69 -14.63
N GLU A 350 16.53 -8.92 -15.00
CA GLU A 350 16.20 -9.25 -16.38
C GLU A 350 14.68 -9.13 -16.56
N TRP A 351 14.27 -8.30 -17.52
CA TRP A 351 12.87 -8.09 -17.83
C TRP A 351 12.59 -8.70 -19.18
N GLN A 352 11.97 -9.86 -19.17
CA GLN A 352 11.43 -10.44 -20.38
C GLN A 352 10.07 -9.77 -20.62
N SER A 353 9.84 -9.19 -21.81
CA SER A 353 8.55 -8.65 -22.30
C SER A 353 7.99 -7.33 -21.72
N TYR A 354 8.80 -6.54 -21.00
CA TYR A 354 8.39 -5.17 -20.61
C TYR A 354 8.47 -4.20 -21.81
N ALA A 355 7.65 -3.15 -21.79
CA ALA A 355 7.64 -2.12 -22.82
C ALA A 355 7.74 -0.71 -22.22
N ASN A 356 8.38 0.21 -22.97
CA ASN A 356 8.37 1.64 -22.65
C ASN A 356 6.98 2.26 -22.81
N GLU A 357 6.14 1.66 -23.66
CA GLU A 357 4.74 2.04 -23.88
C GLU A 357 3.85 0.84 -23.52
N PRO A 358 3.52 0.65 -22.24
CA PRO A 358 2.74 -0.50 -21.82
C PRO A 358 1.28 -0.37 -22.27
N LYS A 359 0.69 -1.48 -22.70
CA LYS A 359 -0.71 -1.55 -23.14
C LYS A 359 -1.64 -1.82 -21.95
N CYS A 360 -1.79 -0.84 -21.07
CA CYS A 360 -2.76 -0.87 -19.97
C CYS A 360 -3.74 0.29 -20.15
N GLU A 361 -5.03 0.00 -20.14
CA GLU A 361 -6.06 1.02 -20.16
C GLU A 361 -6.25 1.61 -18.77
N VAL A 362 -6.04 2.91 -18.64
CA VAL A 362 -6.16 3.59 -17.34
C VAL A 362 -7.34 4.53 -17.33
N TYR A 363 -8.15 4.40 -16.28
CA TYR A 363 -9.37 5.15 -16.05
C TYR A 363 -9.26 5.87 -14.70
N HIS A 364 -9.59 7.15 -14.67
CA HIS A 364 -9.52 8.00 -13.48
C HIS A 364 -10.86 8.69 -13.23
N TYR A 365 -11.20 8.87 -11.96
CA TYR A 365 -12.31 9.72 -11.53
C TYR A 365 -11.96 10.41 -10.21
N ASP A 366 -12.06 11.75 -10.19
CA ASP A 366 -11.87 12.56 -8.99
C ASP A 366 -13.19 12.69 -8.21
N LEU A 367 -13.21 12.26 -6.95
CA LEU A 367 -14.35 12.41 -6.04
C LEU A 367 -14.01 13.34 -4.87
N PHE A 368 -14.28 14.63 -5.07
CA PHE A 368 -14.18 15.66 -4.03
C PHE A 368 -15.48 15.80 -3.24
N GLY A 369 -15.40 16.37 -2.03
CA GLY A 369 -16.55 16.81 -1.25
C GLY A 369 -16.51 16.37 0.21
N LYS A 370 -17.66 16.43 0.87
CA LYS A 370 -17.79 16.02 2.28
C LYS A 370 -17.76 14.50 2.40
N ARG A 371 -17.35 14.01 3.57
CA ARG A 371 -17.24 12.57 3.84
C ARG A 371 -18.56 11.83 3.61
N LYS A 372 -19.67 12.43 4.06
CA LYS A 372 -21.02 11.86 3.91
C LYS A 372 -21.41 11.69 2.44
N ASP A 373 -21.10 12.68 1.60
CA ASP A 373 -21.46 12.69 0.18
C ASP A 373 -20.61 11.65 -0.58
N LYS A 374 -19.34 11.49 -0.20
CA LYS A 374 -18.49 10.41 -0.70
C LYS A 374 -19.04 9.03 -0.37
N TYR A 375 -19.55 8.83 0.84
CA TYR A 375 -20.19 7.56 1.22
C TYR A 375 -21.45 7.28 0.42
N ALA A 376 -22.32 8.28 0.23
CA ALA A 376 -23.52 8.13 -0.59
C ALA A 376 -23.14 7.77 -2.04
N PHE A 377 -22.17 8.48 -2.63
CA PHE A 377 -21.65 8.16 -3.96
C PHE A 377 -21.18 6.71 -4.07
N LEU A 378 -20.40 6.22 -3.10
CA LEU A 378 -19.89 4.85 -3.09
C LEU A 378 -20.98 3.78 -2.90
N GLN A 379 -22.12 4.14 -2.30
CA GLN A 379 -23.26 3.23 -2.14
C GLN A 379 -24.16 3.19 -3.37
N ASP A 380 -24.30 4.33 -4.06
CA ASP A 380 -25.21 4.48 -5.20
C ASP A 380 -24.55 4.17 -6.55
N GLN A 381 -23.21 4.30 -6.63
CA GLN A 381 -22.45 4.10 -7.86
C GLN A 381 -21.72 2.76 -7.90
N SER A 382 -21.46 2.28 -9.12
CA SER A 382 -20.65 1.11 -9.41
C SER A 382 -19.53 1.48 -10.39
N LEU A 383 -18.56 0.58 -10.62
CA LEU A 383 -17.55 0.77 -11.66
C LEU A 383 -18.14 1.09 -13.05
N GLU A 384 -19.38 0.69 -13.33
CA GLU A 384 -20.01 0.95 -14.64
C GLU A 384 -20.76 2.27 -14.72
N SER A 385 -21.38 2.70 -13.62
CA SER A 385 -22.18 3.91 -13.62
C SER A 385 -21.30 5.17 -13.50
N ILE A 386 -20.07 5.02 -13.00
CA ILE A 386 -19.09 6.11 -12.96
C ILE A 386 -18.69 6.49 -14.39
N THR A 387 -18.76 7.80 -14.68
CA THR A 387 -18.29 8.37 -15.95
C THR A 387 -16.78 8.56 -15.90
N TRP A 388 -16.04 7.50 -16.23
CA TRP A 388 -14.58 7.50 -16.17
C TRP A 388 -13.92 8.39 -17.22
N GLN A 389 -12.87 9.09 -16.82
CA GLN A 389 -11.93 9.69 -17.75
C GLN A 389 -10.83 8.67 -18.11
N LYS A 390 -10.77 8.27 -19.39
CA LYS A 390 -9.63 7.48 -19.89
C LYS A 390 -8.39 8.39 -19.97
N ILE A 391 -7.30 7.98 -19.34
CA ILE A 391 -6.02 8.70 -19.35
C ILE A 391 -4.94 7.87 -20.05
N ASN A 392 -3.91 8.56 -20.55
CA ASN A 392 -2.76 7.93 -21.20
C ASN A 392 -1.47 8.28 -20.43
N PRO A 393 -1.04 7.45 -19.46
CA PRO A 393 0.17 7.69 -18.69
C PRO A 393 1.42 7.69 -19.58
N LYS A 394 2.15 8.80 -19.62
CA LYS A 394 3.32 8.98 -20.50
C LYS A 394 4.65 9.07 -19.76
N PRO A 395 5.78 8.69 -20.39
CA PRO A 395 7.11 8.97 -19.88
C PRO A 395 7.31 10.48 -19.63
N PRO A 396 8.18 10.87 -18.68
CA PRO A 396 8.98 10.00 -17.81
C PRO A 396 8.29 9.63 -16.50
N PHE A 397 7.07 10.14 -16.24
CA PHE A 397 6.43 10.03 -14.94
C PHE A 397 5.29 9.01 -14.89
N TYR A 398 4.65 8.71 -16.02
CA TYR A 398 3.52 7.78 -16.13
C TYR A 398 2.41 8.10 -15.12
N LEU A 399 2.00 9.36 -15.01
CA LEU A 399 1.03 9.81 -14.00
C LEU A 399 -0.34 9.12 -14.19
N PHE A 400 -0.99 8.77 -13.07
CA PHE A 400 -2.33 8.18 -13.03
C PHE A 400 -3.42 9.22 -12.73
N ILE A 401 -3.14 10.47 -13.05
CA ILE A 401 -4.08 11.58 -12.96
C ILE A 401 -4.25 12.22 -14.35
N PRO A 402 -5.39 12.87 -14.62
CA PRO A 402 -5.56 13.68 -15.82
C PRO A 402 -4.47 14.74 -15.97
N GLN A 403 -4.05 15.01 -17.20
CA GLN A 403 -3.09 16.06 -17.53
C GLN A 403 -3.67 16.96 -18.61
N ASN A 404 -3.50 18.28 -18.45
CA ASN A 404 -3.79 19.22 -19.53
C ASN A 404 -2.58 19.29 -20.46
N GLU A 405 -2.74 18.79 -21.68
CA GLU A 405 -1.67 18.75 -22.69
C GLU A 405 -1.83 19.81 -23.79
N ASN A 406 -2.82 20.71 -23.70
CA ASN A 406 -3.18 21.64 -24.79
C ASN A 406 -1.98 22.47 -25.28
N LEU A 407 -1.09 22.87 -24.37
CA LEU A 407 0.12 23.65 -24.67
C LEU A 407 1.42 22.85 -24.50
N LYS A 408 1.34 21.53 -24.36
CA LYS A 408 2.52 20.71 -24.03
C LYS A 408 3.56 20.72 -25.15
N ALA A 409 3.13 20.64 -26.41
CA ALA A 409 4.02 20.70 -27.56
C ALA A 409 4.73 22.06 -27.70
N GLU A 410 4.11 23.15 -27.22
CA GLU A 410 4.74 24.46 -27.14
C GLU A 410 5.72 24.54 -25.96
N TYR A 411 5.27 24.11 -24.78
CA TYR A 411 6.08 24.08 -23.55
C TYR A 411 7.36 23.25 -23.72
N ASP A 412 7.28 22.08 -24.35
CA ASP A 412 8.41 21.17 -24.53
C ASP A 412 9.45 21.69 -25.54
N LYS A 413 9.15 22.74 -26.34
CA LYS A 413 10.15 23.46 -27.14
C LYS A 413 11.03 24.39 -26.30
N GLY A 414 10.56 24.76 -25.11
CA GLY A 414 11.28 25.61 -24.18
C GLY A 414 12.52 24.92 -23.61
N TRP A 415 13.50 25.71 -23.19
CA TRP A 415 14.68 25.18 -22.52
C TRP A 415 14.32 24.75 -21.10
N SER A 416 14.74 23.54 -20.72
CA SER A 416 14.60 23.03 -19.36
C SER A 416 15.37 23.91 -18.38
N VAL A 417 14.71 24.37 -17.32
CA VAL A 417 15.31 25.22 -16.27
C VAL A 417 16.57 24.57 -15.68
N LYS A 418 16.56 23.24 -15.55
CA LYS A 418 17.71 22.47 -15.06
C LYS A 418 18.93 22.59 -15.98
N ASP A 419 18.70 22.73 -17.28
CA ASP A 419 19.76 22.78 -18.29
C ASP A 419 20.23 24.23 -18.51
N ILE A 420 19.36 25.22 -18.28
CA ILE A 420 19.72 26.65 -18.26
C ILE A 420 20.66 26.95 -17.08
N PHE A 421 20.29 26.52 -15.87
CA PHE A 421 21.03 26.88 -14.65
C PHE A 421 22.03 25.78 -14.26
N ARG A 422 23.33 26.07 -14.45
CA ARG A 422 24.44 25.17 -14.07
C ARG A 422 24.50 24.85 -12.58
N ILE A 423 24.01 25.76 -11.74
CA ILE A 423 24.03 25.63 -10.28
C ILE A 423 22.62 25.91 -9.76
N SER A 424 22.11 24.98 -8.98
CA SER A 424 20.85 25.13 -8.25
C SER A 424 20.98 24.54 -6.86
N GLY A 425 20.18 25.05 -5.92
CA GLY A 425 20.14 24.60 -4.54
C GLY A 425 18.71 24.44 -4.07
N VAL A 426 18.51 23.60 -3.07
CA VAL A 426 17.26 23.59 -2.30
C VAL A 426 17.32 24.65 -1.21
N GLY A 427 16.16 25.11 -0.74
CA GLY A 427 16.09 26.01 0.41
C GLY A 427 16.75 25.39 1.67
N ILE A 428 17.18 26.26 2.59
CA ILE A 428 17.82 25.85 3.84
C ILE A 428 16.84 25.01 4.66
N CYS A 429 17.21 23.77 4.97
CA CYS A 429 16.44 22.88 5.84
C CYS A 429 17.17 22.71 7.18
N SER A 430 16.80 23.50 8.18
CA SER A 430 17.47 23.47 9.49
C SER A 430 17.11 22.23 10.33
N LYS A 431 15.95 21.61 10.03
CA LYS A 431 15.27 20.56 10.82
C LYS A 431 14.92 20.99 12.25
N ARG A 432 15.22 22.22 12.64
CA ARG A 432 15.13 22.77 14.01
C ARG A 432 14.82 24.26 13.93
N ASP A 433 13.75 24.59 13.21
CA ASP A 433 13.49 25.96 12.81
C ASP A 433 13.30 26.90 14.00
N HIS A 434 12.62 26.45 15.07
CA HIS A 434 12.45 27.21 16.31
C HIS A 434 13.76 27.51 17.08
N ILE A 435 14.87 26.82 16.74
CA ILE A 435 16.20 27.09 17.29
C ILE A 435 16.96 27.99 16.33
N VAL A 436 17.03 27.60 15.06
CA VAL A 436 17.92 28.21 14.05
C VAL A 436 17.36 29.53 13.51
N PHE A 437 16.04 29.66 13.41
CA PHE A 437 15.38 30.87 12.93
C PHE A 437 14.73 31.59 14.11
N GLN A 438 15.15 32.84 14.33
CA GLN A 438 14.66 33.72 15.39
C GLN A 438 14.09 34.99 14.77
N ASN A 439 13.01 35.50 15.36
CA ASN A 439 12.34 36.73 14.91
C ASN A 439 13.14 38.00 15.23
N SER A 440 14.18 37.91 16.06
CA SER A 440 15.07 39.03 16.36
C SER A 440 16.53 38.59 16.41
N LYS A 441 17.41 39.54 16.08
CA LYS A 441 18.86 39.33 16.05
C LYS A 441 19.40 39.07 17.46
N GLU A 442 18.80 39.70 18.46
CA GLU A 442 19.17 39.62 19.87
C GLU A 442 18.96 38.20 20.39
N LYS A 443 17.80 37.60 20.12
CA LYS A 443 17.50 36.21 20.49
C LYS A 443 18.44 35.21 19.84
N LEU A 444 18.82 35.44 18.58
CA LEU A 444 19.80 34.59 17.90
C LEU A 444 21.19 34.71 18.54
N LYS A 445 21.62 35.92 18.89
CA LYS A 445 22.89 36.16 19.59
C LYS A 445 22.91 35.53 20.98
N GLU A 446 21.84 35.64 21.75
CA GLU A 446 21.69 34.98 23.05
C GLU A 446 21.78 33.46 22.90
N LEU A 447 21.10 32.89 21.90
CA LEU A 447 21.14 31.46 21.62
C LEU A 447 22.55 30.98 21.23
N LEU A 448 23.26 31.76 20.40
CA LEU A 448 24.65 31.49 20.06
C LEU A 448 25.57 31.61 21.28
N GLN A 449 25.36 32.63 22.12
CA GLN A 449 26.13 32.83 23.34
C GLN A 449 25.91 31.68 24.32
N ASP A 450 24.66 31.26 24.53
CA ASP A 450 24.29 30.09 25.32
C ASP A 450 24.94 28.82 24.77
N PHE A 451 24.96 28.64 23.44
CA PHE A 451 25.60 27.50 22.80
C PHE A 451 27.12 27.47 23.01
N ILE A 452 27.77 28.63 23.07
CA ILE A 452 29.22 28.77 23.29
C ILE A 452 29.58 28.58 24.76
N THR A 453 28.77 29.11 25.67
CA THR A 453 29.09 29.25 27.10
C THR A 453 28.58 28.11 27.97
N GLN A 454 27.43 27.52 27.65
CA GLN A 454 26.83 26.50 28.48
C GLN A 454 27.41 25.12 28.20
N SER A 455 27.48 24.28 29.24
CA SER A 455 27.86 22.88 29.05
C SER A 455 26.81 22.14 28.22
N LYS A 456 27.25 21.16 27.43
CA LYS A 456 26.38 20.32 26.58
C LYS A 456 25.14 19.81 27.30
N ARG A 457 25.29 19.37 28.55
CA ARG A 457 24.20 18.80 29.36
C ARG A 457 23.17 19.85 29.77
N ILE A 458 23.61 21.05 30.15
CA ILE A 458 22.71 22.15 30.55
C ILE A 458 21.94 22.66 29.34
N TYR A 459 22.63 22.88 28.21
CA TYR A 459 21.99 23.33 26.98
C TYR A 459 20.98 22.31 26.43
N GLN A 460 21.31 21.02 26.48
CA GLN A 460 20.39 19.94 26.09
C GLN A 460 19.12 19.90 26.94
N ASN A 461 19.24 20.13 28.25
CA ASN A 461 18.09 20.20 29.16
C ASN A 461 17.24 21.46 28.91
N LYS A 462 17.87 22.63 28.75
CA LYS A 462 17.19 23.91 28.46
C LYS A 462 16.39 23.84 27.15
N MET A 463 16.95 23.17 26.15
CA MET A 463 16.30 22.99 24.85
C MET A 463 15.34 21.79 24.80
N GLY A 464 15.23 20.97 25.86
CA GLY A 464 14.31 19.83 25.92
C GLY A 464 14.73 18.60 25.08
N TYR A 465 16.02 18.40 24.81
CA TYR A 465 16.50 17.33 23.92
C TYR A 465 17.36 16.27 24.62
N ARG A 466 16.91 15.00 24.59
CA ARG A 466 17.65 13.82 25.08
C ARG A 466 17.91 12.79 23.98
N ASN A 467 18.49 13.18 22.84
CA ASN A 467 18.75 12.25 21.74
C ASN A 467 20.26 11.98 21.52
N ARG A 468 20.63 10.70 21.37
CA ARG A 468 21.99 10.19 21.04
C ARG A 468 22.53 10.68 19.68
N PHE A 469 21.68 11.20 18.79
CA PHE A 469 22.08 11.75 17.49
C PHE A 469 22.49 13.24 17.53
N TRP A 470 22.53 13.87 18.70
CA TRP A 470 22.95 15.26 18.85
C TRP A 470 24.49 15.36 18.80
N ARG A 471 25.04 15.85 17.67
CA ARG A 471 26.46 16.19 17.54
C ARG A 471 26.64 17.69 17.73
N LEU A 472 27.28 18.07 18.83
CA LEU A 472 27.67 19.43 19.20
C LEU A 472 29.13 19.69 18.73
N GLU A 473 29.52 19.12 17.61
CA GLU A 473 30.94 19.03 17.21
C GLU A 473 31.41 20.19 16.32
N ILE A 474 30.81 21.37 16.47
CA ILE A 474 31.43 22.60 15.98
C ILE A 474 31.42 23.62 17.13
N ARG A 475 32.34 23.39 18.07
CA ARG A 475 32.93 24.51 18.82
C ARG A 475 33.70 25.32 17.78
N MET A 476 33.42 26.61 17.66
CA MET A 476 34.04 27.49 16.66
C MET A 476 35.56 27.34 16.67
N GLY A 477 36.07 26.60 15.69
CA GLY A 477 37.49 26.33 15.49
C GLY A 477 37.71 26.14 13.99
N ASN A 478 37.92 27.26 13.28
CA ASN A 478 38.65 27.40 12.01
C ASN A 478 38.56 26.30 10.92
N LYS A 479 37.45 25.57 10.77
CA LYS A 479 37.21 24.76 9.57
C LYS A 479 35.78 24.90 9.07
N CYS A 480 35.53 26.05 8.44
CA CYS A 480 34.52 26.14 7.39
C CYS A 480 35.08 25.43 6.15
N SER A 481 35.15 24.09 6.16
CA SER A 481 35.47 23.35 4.95
C SER A 481 34.22 23.32 4.07
N GLN A 482 34.30 24.10 2.98
CA GLN A 482 33.41 23.94 1.84
C GLN A 482 33.31 22.45 1.49
N ARG A 483 32.16 21.84 1.75
CA ARG A 483 31.78 20.62 1.05
C ARG A 483 31.54 21.03 -0.40
N LYS A 484 32.59 20.95 -1.21
CA LYS A 484 32.47 20.98 -2.67
C LYS A 484 31.43 19.93 -3.08
N SER A 485 30.35 20.39 -3.69
CA SER A 485 29.45 19.56 -4.46
C SER A 485 30.25 18.88 -5.57
N ARG A 486 30.25 17.54 -5.57
CA ARG A 486 30.46 16.74 -6.76
C ARG A 486 29.13 16.12 -7.13
#